data_AF-A0A2A4T381-F1
#
_entry.id   AF-A0A2A4T381-F1
#
_cell.length_a   1.000
_cell.length_b   1.000
_cell.length_c   1.000
_cell.angle_alpha   90.00
_cell.angle_beta   90.00
_cell.angle_gamma   90.00
#
_symmetry.space_group_name_H-M   'P 1'
#
loop_
_entity.id
_entity.type
_entity.pdbx_description
1 polymer ?
#
loop_
_entity_poly.entity_id
_entity_poly.type
_entity_poly.pdbx_seq_one_letter_code
_entity_poly.pdbx_strand_id
1 'polypeptide(L)'
;MSHFWRFQPRGIELLRQWMDYGGWYDIDTKEKDFRETHSIRFVAAMGPPGGGRTFITNRYVRHFSVIYVEPYSTDSLKNIFNNIMDWFLQ
;
A
#
# COMPACT_ATOMS: atom_id res chain seq x y z
N MET A 1 5.53 -25.32 -17.39
CA MET A 1 6.04 -23.97 -17.01
C MET A 1 5.13 -22.88 -17.60
N SER A 2 3.88 -22.73 -17.14
CA SER A 2 2.97 -21.69 -17.67
C SER A 2 2.00 -21.06 -16.65
N HIS A 3 2.16 -21.35 -15.35
CA HIS A 3 1.21 -20.89 -14.32
C HIS A 3 1.78 -19.89 -13.29
N PHE A 4 2.96 -19.33 -13.55
CA PHE A 4 3.66 -18.44 -12.60
C PHE A 4 3.18 -16.97 -12.64
N TRP A 5 2.46 -16.55 -13.69
CA TRP A 5 2.13 -15.13 -13.93
C TRP A 5 0.82 -14.61 -13.31
N ARG A 6 0.00 -15.46 -12.66
CA ARG A 6 -1.39 -15.08 -12.31
C ARG A 6 -1.61 -14.45 -10.93
N PHE A 7 -0.58 -14.27 -10.10
CA PHE A 7 -0.77 -13.95 -8.68
C PHE A 7 -0.31 -12.56 -8.20
N GLN A 8 -0.07 -11.60 -9.09
CA GLN A 8 0.41 -10.26 -8.69
C GLN A 8 -0.38 -9.03 -9.18
N PRO A 9 -1.42 -9.09 -10.05
CA PRO A 9 -2.26 -7.91 -10.28
C PRO A 9 -3.62 -7.93 -9.55
N ARG A 10 -4.10 -9.11 -9.11
CA ARG A 10 -5.54 -9.27 -8.81
C ARG A 10 -6.08 -8.34 -7.73
N GLY A 11 -5.32 -8.09 -6.66
CA GLY A 11 -5.74 -7.18 -5.60
C GLY A 11 -5.57 -5.71 -5.98
N ILE A 12 -4.43 -5.36 -6.56
CA ILE A 12 -4.09 -3.95 -6.82
C ILE A 12 -4.91 -3.34 -7.95
N GLU A 13 -5.35 -4.16 -8.91
CA GLU A 13 -6.22 -3.71 -10.00
C GLU A 13 -7.63 -3.38 -9.51
N LEU A 14 -8.16 -4.11 -8.53
CA LEU A 14 -9.45 -3.79 -7.93
C LEU A 14 -9.37 -2.48 -7.15
N LEU A 15 -8.30 -2.27 -6.38
CA LEU A 15 -8.06 -1.01 -5.67
C LEU A 15 -7.92 0.16 -6.65
N ARG A 16 -7.19 -0.04 -7.75
CA ARG A 16 -7.07 0.95 -8.83
C ARG A 16 -8.43 1.23 -9.47
N GLN A 17 -9.25 0.20 -9.70
CA GLN A 17 -10.60 0.36 -10.26
C GLN A 17 -11.48 1.20 -9.34
N TRP A 18 -11.42 0.95 -8.03
CA TRP A 18 -12.13 1.81 -7.08
C TRP A 18 -11.62 3.25 -7.12
N MET A 19 -10.31 3.48 -7.21
CA MET A 19 -9.75 4.84 -7.28
C MET A 19 -10.13 5.58 -8.57
N ASP A 20 -10.33 4.88 -9.68
CA ASP A 20 -10.76 5.48 -10.94
C ASP A 20 -12.27 5.73 -11.01
N TYR A 21 -13.09 4.80 -10.49
CA TYR A 21 -14.54 4.77 -10.75
C TYR A 21 -15.41 4.89 -9.48
N GLY A 22 -14.84 4.87 -8.28
CA GLY A 22 -15.58 4.95 -7.00
C GLY A 22 -16.33 3.67 -6.61
N GLY A 23 -16.15 2.58 -7.35
CA GLY A 23 -16.95 1.37 -7.16
C GLY A 23 -16.58 0.23 -8.10
N TRP A 24 -17.33 -0.86 -8.02
CA TRP A 24 -17.20 -2.02 -8.91
C TRP A 24 -18.53 -2.72 -9.09
N TYR A 25 -18.62 -3.52 -10.15
CA TYR A 25 -19.79 -4.36 -10.40
C TYR A 25 -19.78 -5.57 -9.50
N ASP A 26 -20.93 -5.86 -8.89
CA ASP A 26 -21.11 -7.09 -8.14
C ASP A 26 -21.26 -8.27 -9.11
N ILE A 27 -20.40 -9.29 -8.95
CA ILE A 27 -20.39 -10.48 -9.80
C ILE A 27 -21.35 -11.57 -9.30
N ASP A 28 -21.82 -11.45 -8.05
CA ASP A 28 -22.69 -12.44 -7.42
C ASP A 28 -24.19 -12.19 -7.75
N THR A 29 -24.53 -10.99 -8.23
CA THR A 29 -25.89 -10.61 -8.65
C THR A 29 -26.07 -10.81 -10.16
N LYS A 30 -27.23 -11.37 -10.55
CA LYS A 30 -27.57 -11.60 -11.99
C LYS A 30 -27.64 -10.30 -12.79
N GLU A 31 -28.01 -9.21 -12.14
CA GLU A 31 -28.21 -7.89 -12.75
C GLU A 31 -26.89 -7.11 -12.91
N LYS A 32 -25.82 -7.58 -12.26
CA LYS A 32 -24.49 -6.94 -12.25
C LYS A 32 -24.58 -5.45 -11.93
N ASP A 33 -25.16 -5.15 -10.78
CA ASP A 33 -25.33 -3.76 -10.36
C ASP A 33 -23.98 -3.13 -10.02
N PHE A 34 -23.84 -1.84 -10.36
CA PHE A 34 -22.68 -1.05 -9.97
C PHE A 34 -22.80 -0.67 -8.49
N ARG A 35 -21.87 -1.15 -7.67
CA ARG A 35 -21.78 -0.77 -6.26
C ARG A 35 -20.85 0.41 -6.11
N GLU A 36 -21.43 1.56 -5.78
CA GLU A 36 -20.69 2.75 -5.37
C GLU A 36 -20.34 2.64 -3.88
N THR A 37 -19.07 2.89 -3.54
CA THR A 37 -18.62 2.84 -2.15
C THR A 37 -18.14 4.22 -1.72
N HIS A 38 -18.79 4.78 -0.71
CA HIS A 38 -18.46 6.10 -0.17
C HIS A 38 -17.56 6.02 1.07
N SER A 39 -16.89 7.14 1.37
CA SER A 39 -16.14 7.35 2.62
C SER A 39 -14.94 6.43 2.87
N ILE A 40 -14.19 6.07 1.82
CA ILE A 40 -12.93 5.33 1.94
C ILE A 40 -11.73 6.29 1.80
N ARG A 41 -10.69 6.07 2.61
CA ARG A 41 -9.37 6.71 2.46
C ARG A 41 -8.31 5.63 2.36
N PHE A 42 -7.38 5.79 1.41
CA PHE A 42 -6.28 4.86 1.21
C PHE A 42 -4.99 5.42 1.81
N VAL A 43 -4.34 4.60 2.63
CA VAL A 43 -2.98 4.83 3.12
C VAL A 43 -2.20 3.54 2.86
N ALA A 44 -1.02 3.68 2.24
CA ALA A 44 -0.17 2.55 1.88
C ALA A 44 1.29 2.86 2.19
N ALA A 45 2.05 1.82 2.51
CA ALA A 45 3.50 1.87 2.68
C ALA A 45 4.14 0.81 1.79
N MET A 46 5.30 1.14 1.22
CA MET A 46 6.08 0.23 0.39
C MET A 46 7.55 0.32 0.74
N GLY A 47 8.28 -0.78 0.56
CA GLY A 47 9.73 -0.74 0.65
C GLY A 47 10.35 0.02 -0.52
N PRO A 48 11.63 0.45 -0.40
CA PRO A 48 12.36 1.05 -1.51
C PRO A 48 12.35 0.15 -2.75
N PRO A 49 12.29 0.71 -3.97
CA PRO A 49 12.34 -0.06 -5.20
C PRO A 49 13.70 -0.77 -5.32
N GLY A 50 13.68 -2.10 -5.48
CA GLY A 50 14.89 -2.92 -5.62
C GLY A 50 14.80 -4.25 -4.87
N GLY A 51 15.74 -5.16 -5.15
CA GLY A 51 15.92 -6.40 -4.37
C GLY A 51 14.91 -7.52 -4.65
N GLY A 52 14.33 -7.61 -5.85
CA GLY A 52 13.42 -8.70 -6.23
C GLY A 52 12.04 -8.65 -5.58
N ARG A 53 11.69 -7.52 -4.95
CA ARG A 53 10.35 -7.26 -4.43
C ARG A 53 9.37 -7.00 -5.57
N THR A 54 8.08 -7.23 -5.31
CA THR A 54 7.01 -6.98 -6.27
C THR A 54 6.99 -5.53 -6.71
N PHE A 55 7.13 -5.30 -8.01
CA PHE A 55 7.00 -3.99 -8.61
C PHE A 55 5.53 -3.58 -8.65
N ILE A 56 5.22 -2.44 -8.03
CA ILE A 56 3.89 -1.81 -8.12
C ILE A 56 3.79 -1.12 -9.48
N THR A 57 2.67 -1.29 -10.18
CA THR A 57 2.48 -0.63 -11.48
C THR A 57 2.36 0.89 -11.33
N ASN A 58 3.00 1.64 -12.22
CA ASN A 58 2.94 3.11 -12.22
C ASN A 58 1.50 3.66 -12.30
N ARG A 59 0.59 2.87 -12.91
CA ARG A 59 -0.84 3.19 -13.01
C ARG A 59 -1.55 3.24 -11.66
N TYR A 60 -1.07 2.52 -10.66
CA TYR A 60 -1.61 2.59 -9.30
C TYR A 60 -0.94 3.71 -8.49
N VAL A 61 0.38 3.84 -8.62
CA VAL A 61 1.18 4.87 -7.92
C VAL A 61 0.70 6.29 -8.22
N ARG A 62 0.20 6.55 -9.45
CA ARG A 62 -0.33 7.87 -9.84
C ARG A 62 -1.47 8.41 -8.96
N HIS A 63 -2.19 7.54 -8.24
CA HIS A 63 -3.29 7.93 -7.36
C HIS A 63 -2.81 8.33 -5.95
N PHE A 64 -1.52 8.19 -5.66
CA PHE A 64 -0.92 8.50 -4.38
C PHE A 64 0.11 9.62 -4.48
N SER A 65 0.26 10.37 -3.38
CA SER A 65 1.46 11.17 -3.15
C SER A 65 2.52 10.29 -2.50
N VAL A 66 3.62 10.01 -3.23
CA VAL A 66 4.72 9.19 -2.72
C VAL A 66 5.69 10.06 -1.94
N ILE A 67 5.96 9.67 -0.70
CA ILE A 67 6.92 10.35 0.18
C ILE A 67 7.99 9.33 0.56
N TYR A 68 9.26 9.75 0.46
CA TYR A 68 10.39 8.95 0.91
C TYR A 68 10.74 9.32 2.35
N VAL A 69 10.93 8.32 3.21
CA VAL A 69 11.36 8.50 4.60
C VAL A 69 12.81 8.04 4.68
N GLU A 70 13.70 8.98 5.01
CA GLU A 70 15.12 8.70 5.21
C GLU A 70 15.31 7.86 6.48
N PRO A 71 16.21 6.85 6.48
CA PRO A 71 16.63 6.18 7.70
C PRO A 71 17.15 7.14 8.77
N TYR A 72 16.84 6.85 10.03
CA TYR A 72 17.26 7.67 11.16
C TYR A 72 18.79 7.72 11.32
N SER A 73 19.32 8.89 11.67
CA SER A 73 20.72 9.04 12.03
C SER A 73 21.05 8.28 13.32
N THR A 74 22.31 7.87 13.49
CA THR A 74 22.76 7.16 14.70
C THR A 74 22.54 7.97 15.97
N ASP A 75 22.68 9.30 15.91
CA ASP A 75 22.46 10.17 17.07
C ASP A 75 20.98 10.26 17.45
N SER A 76 20.09 10.31 16.46
CA SER A 76 18.64 10.24 16.70
C SER A 76 18.24 8.91 17.33
N LEU A 77 18.81 7.80 16.84
CA LEU A 77 18.58 6.47 17.40
C LEU A 77 19.05 6.38 18.85
N LYS A 78 20.28 6.84 19.15
CA LYS A 78 20.82 6.88 20.52
C LYS A 78 19.91 7.67 21.45
N ASN A 79 19.43 8.84 21.02
CA ASN A 79 18.52 9.65 21.84
C ASN A 79 17.20 8.91 22.12
N ILE A 80 16.59 8.29 21.11
CA ILE A 80 15.35 7.52 21.30
C ILE A 80 15.57 6.36 22.27
N PHE A 81 16.62 5.56 22.06
CA PHE A 81 16.91 4.40 22.91
C PHE A 81 17.29 4.79 24.34
N ASN A 82 18.09 5.85 24.51
CA ASN A 82 18.44 6.35 25.83
C ASN A 82 17.20 6.85 26.58
N ASN A 83 16.32 7.64 25.97
CA ASN A 83 15.09 8.10 26.62
C ASN A 83 14.19 6.93 27.06
N ILE A 84 14.10 5.86 26.26
CA ILE A 84 13.34 4.66 26.62
C ILE A 84 14.00 3.92 27.79
N MET A 85 15.33 3.79 27.80
CA MET A 85 16.07 3.14 28.87
C MET A 85 16.03 3.94 30.18
N ASP A 86 16.17 5.26 30.11
CA ASP A 86 16.09 6.17 31.25
C ASP A 86 14.70 6.12 31.89
N TRP A 87 13.63 6.05 31.07
CA TRP A 87 12.27 5.83 31.56
C TRP A 87 12.10 4.44 32.21
N PHE A 88 12.71 3.40 31.65
CA PHE A 88 12.58 2.03 32.15
C PHE A 88 13.35 1.77 33.45
N LEU A 89 14.46 2.48 33.69
CA LEU A 89 15.33 2.30 34.86
C LEU A 89 14.97 3.21 36.05
N GLN A 90 14.00 4.12 35.89
CA GLN A 90 13.36 4.85 36.99
C GLN A 90 12.32 3.99 37.70
#